data_AF-A0A7G9NSR3-F1
#
_entry.id   AF-A0A7G9NSR3-F1
#
_cell.length_a   1.000
_cell.length_b   1.000
_cell.length_c   1.000
_cell.angle_alpha   90.00
_cell.angle_beta   90.00
_cell.angle_gamma   90.00
#
_symmetry.space_group_name_H-M   'P 1'
#
loop_
_entity.id
_entity.type
_entity.pdbx_description
1 polymer ?
#
loop_
_entity_poly.entity_id
_entity_poly.type
_entity_poly.pdbx_seq_one_letter_code
_entity_poly.pdbx_strand_id
1 'polypeptide(L)'
;MNKCVLLVDDQTVFCEPIAAALRAQGCEVHRAEHGAQALQRLQTIQPDLIMLDLIMPVMDGLTFLAKLRDDPRHVYTPVMVLTAANDPHHRAEAERFGVREYLLKSRFSLAEMRQSVQRLFDAKNQTTAASEHASQPLSQSKPLMSRQALLQEIDQFVRVKALSSTTERVLELTASVDSEVDDLVAAINLDAALALRLLKLANSVTYRRHEPVQTVRQAVIRLGMGTIRQMVLTIDVFTHLSVNALSRWLDQHLLWEHSLAAGLIADQIALRIGLTHDRAELAFTAGLLHDVGQLMLAERIPKAYAEVLEQSQTLGLPLDQVETHRLGIDHAGVAEAALTQWRLPSSLVQPIAHHHDHLDHILRLDEPHRTNTMIVALADRMAHAWLIGASGNGMIMPLQPLTNPLGLTAADIRRIKHEVHPLISDLKTQLFEFDSADHGPNELANRLDQLKGHIHPLLISDHGDQDAFGLLIDTLVSHCDAEANFPPNLAIVHQPFTADRAALARHLLSAESKASLGPLPTLLISPRPDDSLDASAAEHRTVHQLLSPVHINALIQAMRHTLASCSSSEGRASTG
;
A
#
# COMPACT_ATOMS: atom_id res chain seq x y z
N MET A 1 0.80 10.03 -34.71
CA MET A 1 -0.25 8.99 -34.83
C MET A 1 -1.60 9.66 -34.65
N ASN A 2 -2.61 9.25 -35.42
CA ASN A 2 -3.99 9.71 -35.24
C ASN A 2 -4.50 9.15 -33.90
N LYS A 3 -4.97 10.00 -32.98
CA LYS A 3 -5.48 9.56 -31.66
C LYS A 3 -6.88 9.00 -31.82
N CYS A 4 -7.16 7.82 -31.25
CA CYS A 4 -8.46 7.18 -31.34
C CYS A 4 -9.33 7.52 -30.11
N VAL A 5 -10.57 7.97 -30.30
CA VAL A 5 -11.51 8.25 -29.21
C VAL A 5 -12.76 7.40 -29.40
N LEU A 6 -13.18 6.71 -28.35
CA LEU A 6 -14.49 6.06 -28.30
C LEU A 6 -15.46 6.93 -27.49
N LEU A 7 -16.45 7.50 -28.17
CA LEU A 7 -17.52 8.28 -27.57
C LEU A 7 -18.74 7.39 -27.35
N VAL A 8 -19.21 7.26 -26.12
CA VAL A 8 -20.31 6.40 -25.72
C VAL A 8 -21.42 7.25 -25.10
N ASP A 9 -22.48 7.50 -25.85
CA ASP A 9 -23.59 8.37 -25.46
C ASP A 9 -24.80 8.08 -26.37
N ASP A 10 -25.98 7.85 -25.79
CA ASP A 10 -27.23 7.55 -26.53
C ASP A 10 -27.85 8.82 -27.14
N GLN A 11 -27.44 10.00 -26.68
CA GLN A 11 -27.98 11.27 -27.12
C GLN A 11 -27.17 11.85 -28.30
N THR A 12 -27.66 11.57 -29.51
CA THR A 12 -27.06 12.05 -30.77
C THR A 12 -26.79 13.56 -30.81
N VAL A 13 -27.61 14.36 -30.12
CA VAL A 13 -27.48 15.83 -29.99
C VAL A 13 -26.16 16.24 -29.33
N PHE A 14 -25.64 15.45 -28.38
CA PHE A 14 -24.34 15.68 -27.76
C PHE A 14 -23.21 14.98 -28.52
N CYS A 15 -23.50 13.79 -29.03
CA CYS A 15 -22.54 12.94 -29.74
C CYS A 15 -21.94 13.61 -30.99
N GLU A 16 -22.76 14.26 -31.83
CA GLU A 16 -22.30 14.86 -33.09
C GLU A 16 -21.38 16.07 -32.91
N PRO A 17 -21.71 17.10 -32.10
CA PRO A 17 -20.83 18.24 -31.87
C PRO A 17 -19.47 17.85 -31.26
N ILE A 18 -19.47 16.92 -30.31
CA ILE A 18 -18.24 16.41 -29.67
C ILE A 18 -17.38 15.69 -30.70
N ALA A 19 -17.97 14.76 -31.46
CA ALA A 19 -17.25 14.00 -32.47
C ALA A 19 -16.69 14.92 -33.58
N ALA A 20 -17.45 15.93 -34.02
CA ALA A 20 -17.00 16.91 -35.00
C ALA A 20 -15.81 17.73 -34.47
N ALA A 21 -15.87 18.20 -33.22
CA ALA A 21 -14.80 18.96 -32.59
C ALA A 21 -13.50 18.15 -32.44
N LEU A 22 -13.61 16.87 -32.05
CA LEU A 22 -12.46 15.95 -31.92
C LEU A 22 -11.86 15.58 -33.28
N ARG A 23 -12.69 15.32 -34.30
CA ARG A 23 -12.21 15.07 -35.67
C ARG A 23 -11.48 16.29 -36.24
N ALA A 24 -11.94 17.50 -35.94
CA ALA A 24 -11.24 18.73 -36.33
C ALA A 24 -9.86 18.88 -35.68
N GLN A 25 -9.60 18.20 -34.56
CA GLN A 25 -8.28 18.10 -33.93
C GLN A 25 -7.43 16.93 -34.47
N GLY A 26 -7.90 16.21 -35.48
CA GLY A 26 -7.21 15.04 -36.03
C GLY A 26 -7.40 13.76 -35.20
N CYS A 27 -8.42 13.68 -34.35
CA CYS A 27 -8.78 12.42 -33.71
C CYS A 27 -9.62 11.54 -34.64
N GLU A 28 -9.38 10.23 -34.60
CA GLU A 28 -10.30 9.24 -35.14
C GLU A 28 -11.38 8.96 -34.08
N VAL A 29 -12.65 9.21 -34.41
CA VAL A 29 -13.75 9.10 -33.43
C VAL A 29 -14.70 7.97 -33.80
N HIS A 30 -14.74 6.97 -32.93
CA HIS A 30 -15.70 5.87 -32.93
C HIS A 30 -16.85 6.18 -31.96
N ARG A 31 -18.07 5.76 -32.30
CA ARG A 31 -19.26 6.06 -31.51
C ARG A 31 -20.02 4.81 -31.11
N ALA A 32 -20.48 4.78 -29.87
CA ALA A 32 -21.43 3.79 -29.38
C ALA A 32 -22.59 4.49 -28.69
N GLU A 33 -23.79 3.92 -28.79
CA GLU A 33 -25.02 4.45 -28.20
C GLU A 33 -25.26 3.88 -26.80
N HIS A 34 -24.55 2.81 -26.40
CA HIS A 34 -24.67 2.20 -25.08
C HIS A 34 -23.46 1.31 -24.77
N GLY A 35 -23.32 0.88 -23.51
CA GLY A 35 -22.16 0.11 -23.03
C GLY A 35 -21.92 -1.20 -23.77
N ALA A 36 -22.98 -1.94 -24.13
CA ALA A 36 -22.82 -3.22 -24.85
C ALA A 36 -22.24 -3.04 -26.26
N GLN A 37 -22.64 -1.98 -26.98
CA GLN A 37 -22.07 -1.67 -28.28
C GLN A 37 -20.63 -1.15 -28.16
N ALA A 38 -20.33 -0.39 -27.10
CA ALA A 38 -18.97 0.02 -26.80
C ALA A 38 -18.04 -1.19 -26.60
N LEU A 39 -18.45 -2.19 -25.82
CA LEU A 39 -17.70 -3.44 -25.62
C LEU A 39 -17.46 -4.21 -26.92
N GLN A 40 -18.47 -4.27 -27.81
CA GLN A 40 -18.30 -4.89 -29.13
C GLN A 40 -17.24 -4.14 -29.96
N ARG A 41 -17.25 -2.80 -29.94
CA ARG A 41 -16.24 -2.01 -30.65
C ARG A 41 -14.84 -2.25 -30.12
N LEU A 42 -14.66 -2.33 -28.80
CA LEU A 42 -13.37 -2.62 -28.16
C LEU A 42 -12.73 -3.95 -28.59
N GLN A 43 -13.49 -4.86 -29.22
CA GLN A 43 -12.90 -6.06 -29.85
C GLN A 43 -12.06 -5.75 -31.09
N THR A 44 -12.32 -4.62 -31.75
CA THR A 44 -11.74 -4.22 -33.04
C THR A 44 -10.94 -2.92 -33.00
N ILE A 45 -11.16 -2.09 -31.97
CA ILE A 45 -10.46 -0.81 -31.81
C ILE A 45 -9.74 -0.76 -30.46
N GLN A 46 -8.62 -0.04 -30.41
CA GLN A 46 -7.94 0.33 -29.17
C GLN A 46 -8.01 1.85 -28.98
N PRO A 47 -9.01 2.36 -28.24
CA PRO A 47 -9.14 3.79 -28.04
C PRO A 47 -8.02 4.34 -27.15
N ASP A 48 -7.58 5.55 -27.48
CA ASP A 48 -6.71 6.36 -26.63
C ASP A 48 -7.44 7.02 -25.47
N LEU A 49 -8.74 7.26 -25.63
CA LEU A 49 -9.61 7.84 -24.63
C LEU A 49 -11.03 7.30 -24.84
N ILE A 50 -11.72 7.00 -23.75
CA ILE A 50 -13.15 6.73 -23.76
C ILE A 50 -13.87 7.91 -23.12
N MET A 51 -14.84 8.48 -23.83
CA MET A 51 -15.76 9.48 -23.30
C MET A 51 -17.11 8.81 -23.08
N LEU A 52 -17.62 8.80 -21.86
CA LEU A 52 -18.69 7.91 -21.43
C LEU A 52 -19.81 8.67 -20.74
N ASP A 53 -21.04 8.53 -21.23
CA ASP A 53 -22.23 8.81 -20.42
C ASP A 53 -22.49 7.68 -19.42
N LEU A 54 -22.95 8.03 -18.21
CA LEU A 54 -23.29 7.05 -17.18
C LEU A 54 -24.71 6.51 -17.35
N ILE A 55 -25.64 7.33 -17.86
CA ILE A 55 -27.05 6.95 -17.94
C ILE A 55 -27.41 6.69 -19.39
N MET A 56 -27.46 5.42 -19.77
CA MET A 56 -27.77 4.97 -21.13
C MET A 56 -28.68 3.74 -21.12
N PRO A 57 -29.52 3.53 -22.14
CA PRO A 57 -30.33 2.33 -22.28
C PRO A 57 -29.46 1.09 -22.56
N VAL A 58 -30.04 -0.10 -22.38
CA VAL A 58 -29.42 -1.42 -22.63
C VAL A 58 -28.29 -1.79 -21.67
N MET A 59 -27.26 -0.95 -21.54
CA MET A 59 -26.18 -1.09 -20.58
C MET A 59 -25.67 0.29 -20.19
N ASP A 60 -25.81 0.62 -18.91
CA ASP A 60 -25.34 1.86 -18.32
C ASP A 60 -23.79 1.94 -18.27
N GLY A 61 -23.30 3.15 -17.99
CA GLY A 61 -21.86 3.42 -17.97
C GLY A 61 -21.12 2.77 -16.79
N LEU A 62 -21.77 2.55 -15.65
CA LEU A 62 -21.13 1.88 -14.50
C LEU A 62 -20.90 0.39 -14.78
N THR A 63 -21.91 -0.29 -15.32
CA THR A 63 -21.83 -1.68 -15.77
C THR A 63 -20.79 -1.83 -16.88
N PHE A 64 -20.71 -0.87 -17.80
CA PHE A 64 -19.67 -0.83 -18.82
C PHE A 64 -18.27 -0.66 -18.20
N LEU A 65 -18.09 0.27 -17.26
CA LEU A 65 -16.82 0.51 -16.57
C LEU A 65 -16.30 -0.72 -15.84
N ALA A 66 -17.17 -1.44 -15.12
CA ALA A 66 -16.81 -2.68 -14.43
C ALA A 66 -16.24 -3.70 -15.43
N LYS A 67 -16.95 -3.94 -16.53
CA LYS A 67 -16.51 -4.87 -17.59
C LYS A 67 -15.26 -4.40 -18.32
N LEU A 68 -15.10 -3.09 -18.52
CA LEU A 68 -13.92 -2.50 -19.13
C LEU A 68 -12.67 -2.74 -18.29
N ARG A 69 -12.79 -2.66 -16.96
CA ARG A 69 -11.67 -2.85 -16.03
C ARG A 69 -11.29 -4.32 -15.83
N ASP A 70 -12.20 -5.24 -16.11
CA ASP A 70 -11.89 -6.66 -16.17
C ASP A 70 -11.14 -7.07 -17.45
N ASP A 71 -11.12 -6.22 -18.50
CA ASP A 71 -10.36 -6.48 -19.73
C ASP A 71 -8.90 -5.99 -19.61
N PRO A 72 -7.89 -6.88 -19.60
CA PRO A 72 -6.48 -6.50 -19.46
C PRO A 72 -5.99 -5.54 -20.54
N ARG A 73 -6.63 -5.52 -21.71
CA ARG A 73 -6.26 -4.64 -22.83
C ARG A 73 -6.67 -3.19 -22.57
N HIS A 74 -7.66 -2.98 -21.70
CA HIS A 74 -8.28 -1.67 -21.47
C HIS A 74 -8.29 -1.22 -20.02
N VAL A 75 -7.71 -2.01 -19.11
CA VAL A 75 -7.60 -1.69 -17.67
C VAL A 75 -7.02 -0.29 -17.42
N TYR A 76 -6.08 0.16 -18.26
CA TYR A 76 -5.45 1.48 -18.18
C TYR A 76 -5.97 2.51 -19.19
N THR A 77 -6.96 2.17 -20.02
CA THR A 77 -7.53 3.14 -20.97
C THR A 77 -8.20 4.25 -20.17
N PRO A 78 -7.80 5.53 -20.36
CA PRO A 78 -8.39 6.63 -19.62
C PRO A 78 -9.85 6.78 -19.99
N VAL A 79 -10.70 7.00 -18.99
CA VAL A 79 -12.12 7.27 -19.16
C VAL A 79 -12.41 8.65 -18.62
N MET A 80 -13.09 9.46 -19.42
CA MET A 80 -13.70 10.73 -19.03
C MET A 80 -15.22 10.55 -19.03
N VAL A 81 -15.88 10.96 -17.96
CA VAL A 81 -17.33 10.86 -17.84
C VAL A 81 -18.00 12.16 -18.31
N LEU A 82 -19.05 12.02 -19.12
CA LEU A 82 -19.97 13.07 -19.52
C LEU A 82 -21.26 12.90 -18.73
N THR A 83 -21.52 13.76 -17.75
CA THR A 83 -22.73 13.63 -16.89
C THR A 83 -23.73 14.77 -17.12
N ALA A 84 -25.03 14.44 -17.13
CA ALA A 84 -26.11 15.42 -17.25
C ALA A 84 -26.42 16.15 -15.93
N ALA A 85 -26.11 15.55 -14.77
CA ALA A 85 -26.44 16.07 -13.45
C ALA A 85 -25.28 15.91 -12.46
N ASN A 86 -25.23 16.81 -11.47
CA ASN A 86 -24.27 16.75 -10.37
C ASN A 86 -24.76 15.75 -9.30
N ASP A 87 -25.01 14.50 -9.71
CA ASP A 87 -25.41 13.42 -8.82
C ASP A 87 -24.16 12.87 -8.10
N PRO A 88 -24.00 13.10 -6.79
CA PRO A 88 -22.82 12.67 -6.05
C PRO A 88 -22.67 11.15 -5.99
N HIS A 89 -23.77 10.39 -6.06
CA HIS A 89 -23.74 8.94 -5.87
C HIS A 89 -23.09 8.23 -7.07
N HIS A 90 -23.59 8.51 -8.28
CA HIS A 90 -23.05 7.94 -9.52
C HIS A 90 -21.60 8.38 -9.77
N ARG A 91 -21.23 9.57 -9.28
CA ARG A 91 -19.86 10.07 -9.38
C ARG A 91 -18.90 9.30 -8.48
N ALA A 92 -19.24 9.13 -7.20
CA ALA A 92 -18.44 8.34 -6.26
C ALA A 92 -18.26 6.89 -6.72
N GLU A 93 -19.31 6.25 -7.27
CA GLU A 93 -19.20 4.90 -7.83
C GLU A 93 -18.31 4.85 -9.08
N ALA A 94 -18.41 5.83 -9.98
CA ALA A 94 -17.54 5.90 -11.15
C ALA A 94 -16.06 6.18 -10.78
N GLU A 95 -15.79 6.95 -9.72
CA GLU A 95 -14.44 7.22 -9.22
C GLU A 95 -13.74 5.92 -8.78
N ARG A 96 -14.47 4.96 -8.21
CA ARG A 96 -13.95 3.62 -7.86
C ARG A 96 -13.38 2.84 -9.05
N PHE A 97 -13.83 3.15 -10.27
CA PHE A 97 -13.34 2.54 -11.52
C PHE A 97 -12.21 3.34 -12.19
N GLY A 98 -11.64 4.34 -11.51
CA GLY A 98 -10.48 5.11 -11.98
C GLY A 98 -10.80 6.05 -13.14
N VAL A 99 -12.00 6.64 -13.15
CA VAL A 99 -12.35 7.73 -14.07
C VAL A 99 -11.42 8.92 -13.81
N ARG A 100 -10.90 9.53 -14.88
CA ARG A 100 -9.85 10.55 -14.79
C ARG A 100 -10.39 11.98 -14.74
N GLU A 101 -11.56 12.22 -15.33
CA GLU A 101 -12.13 13.56 -15.45
C GLU A 101 -13.64 13.49 -15.67
N TYR A 102 -14.35 14.53 -15.24
CA TYR A 102 -15.81 14.68 -15.37
C TYR A 102 -16.15 15.98 -16.08
N LEU A 103 -17.06 15.93 -17.05
CA LEU A 103 -17.63 17.11 -17.70
C LEU A 103 -19.16 17.11 -17.57
N LEU A 104 -19.71 18.26 -17.16
CA LEU A 104 -21.16 18.47 -17.07
C LEU A 104 -21.73 18.88 -18.42
N LYS A 105 -22.55 18.01 -19.03
CA LYS A 105 -23.17 18.21 -20.36
C LYS A 105 -23.91 19.55 -20.51
N SER A 106 -24.44 20.08 -19.41
CA SER A 106 -25.19 21.33 -19.37
C SER A 106 -24.32 22.60 -19.23
N ARG A 107 -23.02 22.47 -18.95
CA ARG A 107 -22.16 23.62 -18.59
C ARG A 107 -20.78 23.66 -19.23
N PHE A 108 -20.36 22.63 -19.96
CA PHE A 108 -19.05 22.65 -20.60
C PHE A 108 -19.09 23.33 -21.98
N SER A 109 -18.03 24.04 -22.32
CA SER A 109 -17.74 24.51 -23.67
C SER A 109 -16.89 23.50 -24.45
N LEU A 110 -17.00 23.47 -25.78
CA LEU A 110 -16.13 22.63 -26.62
C LEU A 110 -14.64 22.99 -26.43
N ALA A 111 -14.31 24.21 -26.00
CA ALA A 111 -12.93 24.61 -25.70
C ALA A 111 -12.39 23.92 -24.44
N GLU A 112 -13.17 23.91 -23.36
CA GLU A 112 -12.81 23.23 -22.11
C GLU A 112 -12.67 21.73 -22.31
N MET A 113 -13.64 21.11 -23.00
CA MET A 113 -13.58 19.69 -23.35
C MET A 113 -12.29 19.35 -24.13
N ARG A 114 -11.93 20.14 -25.13
CA ARG A 114 -10.68 19.93 -25.90
C ARG A 114 -9.43 20.06 -25.01
N GLN A 115 -9.43 20.99 -24.07
CA GLN A 115 -8.31 21.16 -23.14
C GLN A 115 -8.17 19.94 -22.21
N SER A 116 -9.28 19.45 -21.68
CA SER A 116 -9.37 18.23 -20.87
C SER A 116 -8.86 17.01 -21.65
N VAL A 117 -9.36 16.81 -22.87
CA VAL A 117 -8.94 15.71 -23.77
C VAL A 117 -7.44 15.79 -24.06
N GLN A 118 -6.90 16.98 -24.34
CA GLN A 118 -5.46 17.16 -24.59
C GLN A 118 -4.63 16.80 -23.35
N ARG A 119 -5.04 17.24 -22.15
CA ARG A 119 -4.37 16.87 -20.89
C ARG A 119 -4.32 15.35 -20.70
N LEU A 120 -5.42 14.65 -20.99
CA LEU A 120 -5.46 13.19 -20.88
C LEU A 120 -4.58 12.49 -21.91
N PHE A 121 -4.49 13.01 -23.14
CA PHE A 121 -3.56 12.47 -24.14
C PHE A 121 -2.09 12.70 -23.76
N ASP A 122 -1.77 13.87 -23.22
CA ASP A 122 -0.42 14.20 -22.76
C ASP A 122 -0.03 13.31 -21.57
N ALA A 123 -0.95 13.11 -20.62
CA ALA A 123 -0.78 12.18 -19.51
C ALA A 123 -0.62 10.74 -19.99
N LYS A 124 -1.46 10.27 -20.94
CA LYS A 124 -1.34 8.91 -21.51
C LYS A 124 0.00 8.70 -22.21
N ASN A 125 0.47 9.65 -23.02
CA ASN A 125 1.78 9.55 -23.68
C ASN A 125 2.92 9.43 -22.65
N GLN A 126 2.84 10.17 -21.55
CA GLN A 126 3.79 10.04 -20.44
C GLN A 126 3.67 8.67 -19.76
N THR A 127 2.46 8.16 -19.52
CA THR A 127 2.22 6.82 -18.94
C THR A 127 2.63 5.68 -19.86
N THR A 128 2.50 5.80 -21.18
CA THR A 128 2.86 4.73 -22.13
C THR A 128 4.37 4.60 -22.26
N ALA A 129 5.08 5.74 -22.30
CA ALA A 129 6.54 5.75 -22.24
C ALA A 129 7.08 5.31 -20.86
N ALA A 130 6.41 5.72 -19.77
CA ALA A 130 6.75 5.28 -18.42
C ALA A 130 6.52 3.78 -18.22
N SER A 131 5.44 3.20 -18.77
CA SER A 131 5.15 1.76 -18.70
C SER A 131 6.14 0.90 -19.49
N GLU A 132 6.59 1.36 -20.67
CA GLU A 132 7.66 0.70 -21.42
C GLU A 132 9.01 0.76 -20.68
N HIS A 133 9.31 1.87 -20.00
CA HIS A 133 10.50 2.01 -19.16
C HIS A 133 10.41 1.21 -17.84
N ALA A 134 9.25 1.18 -17.20
CA ALA A 134 9.00 0.44 -15.96
C ALA A 134 9.09 -1.09 -16.15
N SER A 135 8.81 -1.57 -17.37
CA SER A 135 8.93 -2.99 -17.73
C SER A 135 10.36 -3.43 -18.05
N GLN A 136 11.32 -2.50 -18.17
CA GLN A 136 12.72 -2.85 -18.42
C GLN A 136 13.35 -3.47 -17.18
N PRO A 137 14.18 -4.53 -17.33
CA PRO A 137 14.92 -5.10 -16.21
C PRO A 137 15.72 -4.02 -15.47
N LEU A 138 15.76 -4.12 -14.15
CA LEU A 138 16.44 -3.13 -13.31
C LEU A 138 17.92 -2.97 -13.74
N SER A 139 18.60 -4.08 -14.07
CA SER A 139 19.99 -4.09 -14.56
C SER A 139 20.24 -3.26 -15.83
N GLN A 140 19.20 -3.00 -16.63
CA GLN A 140 19.28 -2.21 -17.87
C GLN A 140 18.74 -0.79 -17.70
N SER A 141 18.08 -0.51 -16.57
CA SER A 141 17.48 0.77 -16.26
C SER A 141 18.55 1.78 -15.85
N LYS A 142 18.57 2.96 -16.48
CA LYS A 142 19.53 4.02 -16.12
C LYS A 142 19.13 4.73 -14.82
N PRO A 143 20.07 5.27 -14.04
CA PRO A 143 19.73 6.18 -12.94
C PRO A 143 18.94 7.40 -13.45
N LEU A 144 17.91 7.80 -12.71
CA LEU A 144 17.13 9.02 -12.96
C LEU A 144 17.88 10.26 -12.47
N MET A 145 18.64 10.10 -11.39
CA MET A 145 19.50 11.13 -10.82
C MET A 145 20.64 10.51 -10.02
N SER A 146 21.64 11.32 -9.67
CA SER A 146 22.72 10.88 -8.79
C SER A 146 22.34 11.05 -7.33
N ARG A 147 22.88 10.19 -6.46
CA ARG A 147 22.78 10.30 -4.99
C ARG A 147 23.10 11.71 -4.49
N GLN A 148 24.17 12.31 -5.04
CA GLN A 148 24.60 13.65 -4.62
C GLN A 148 23.58 14.74 -4.98
N ALA A 149 22.97 14.65 -6.16
CA ALA A 149 21.93 15.61 -6.59
C ALA A 149 20.67 15.46 -5.73
N LEU A 150 20.25 14.24 -5.43
CA LEU A 150 19.10 13.99 -4.57
C LEU A 150 19.34 14.51 -3.14
N LEU A 151 20.49 14.22 -2.54
CA LEU A 151 20.80 14.71 -1.20
C LEU A 151 20.86 16.25 -1.13
N GLN A 152 21.25 16.92 -2.21
CA GLN A 152 21.19 18.39 -2.29
C GLN A 152 19.74 18.91 -2.32
N GLU A 153 18.86 18.26 -3.09
CA GLU A 153 17.42 18.59 -3.11
C GLU A 153 16.76 18.40 -1.74
N ILE A 154 17.12 17.31 -1.05
CA ILE A 154 16.62 17.03 0.30
C ILE A 154 17.17 18.04 1.32
N ASP A 155 18.47 18.34 1.30
CA ASP A 155 19.06 19.35 2.19
C ASP A 155 18.40 20.73 2.02
N GLN A 156 18.15 21.14 0.78
CA GLN A 156 17.43 22.39 0.51
C GLN A 156 15.99 22.33 1.03
N PHE A 157 15.30 21.21 0.84
CA PHE A 157 13.94 21.03 1.31
C PHE A 157 13.82 21.09 2.82
N VAL A 158 14.67 20.37 3.53
CA VAL A 158 14.70 20.28 5.00
C VAL A 158 15.01 21.64 5.63
N ARG A 159 15.78 22.49 4.95
CA ARG A 159 16.01 23.89 5.39
C ARG A 159 14.81 24.80 5.18
N VAL A 160 14.00 24.55 4.15
CA VAL A 160 12.85 25.39 3.78
C VAL A 160 11.58 24.97 4.52
N LYS A 161 11.32 23.67 4.64
CA LYS A 161 10.31 23.09 5.55
C LYS A 161 10.98 22.83 6.90
N ALA A 162 11.13 23.89 7.68
CA ALA A 162 11.46 23.76 9.10
C ALA A 162 10.27 23.15 9.84
N LEU A 163 10.54 22.43 10.94
CA LEU A 163 9.49 22.04 11.89
C LEU A 163 8.76 23.30 12.36
N SER A 164 7.47 23.20 12.68
CA SER A 164 6.76 24.36 13.22
C SER A 164 7.48 24.88 14.46
N SER A 165 7.42 26.20 14.69
CA SER A 165 8.03 26.81 15.88
C SER A 165 7.52 26.19 17.18
N THR A 166 6.27 25.70 17.17
CA THR A 166 5.68 24.95 18.28
C THR A 166 6.40 23.61 18.48
N THR A 167 6.62 22.85 17.39
CA THR A 167 7.36 21.58 17.43
C THR A 167 8.80 21.78 17.88
N GLU A 168 9.53 22.74 17.32
CA GLU A 168 10.90 23.06 17.76
C GLU A 168 10.93 23.37 19.26
N ARG A 169 10.00 24.22 19.72
CA ARG A 169 9.91 24.58 21.14
C ARG A 169 9.58 23.40 22.04
N VAL A 170 8.68 22.52 21.61
CA VAL A 170 8.34 21.27 22.33
C VAL A 170 9.57 20.35 22.41
N LEU A 171 10.30 20.17 21.30
CA LEU A 171 11.51 19.36 21.26
C LEU A 171 12.60 19.90 22.22
N GLU A 172 12.80 21.21 22.24
CA GLU A 172 13.72 21.87 23.17
C GLU A 172 13.32 21.64 24.63
N LEU A 173 12.05 21.90 24.96
CA LEU A 173 11.54 21.79 26.33
C LEU A 173 11.60 20.35 26.84
N THR A 174 11.25 19.39 26.00
CA THR A 174 11.25 17.97 26.38
C THR A 174 12.64 17.35 26.42
N ALA A 175 13.65 18.00 25.85
CA ALA A 175 15.05 17.60 25.97
C ALA A 175 15.74 18.16 27.22
N SER A 176 15.21 19.22 27.83
CA SER A 176 15.74 19.84 29.05
C SER A 176 15.18 19.18 30.32
N VAL A 177 16.05 18.88 31.27
CA VAL A 177 15.68 18.35 32.60
C VAL A 177 15.06 19.39 33.53
N ASP A 178 15.19 20.68 33.19
CA ASP A 178 14.69 21.80 34.00
C ASP A 178 13.28 22.27 33.57
N SER A 179 12.72 21.68 32.50
CA SER A 179 11.44 22.13 31.96
C SER A 179 10.26 21.66 32.79
N GLU A 180 9.33 22.57 33.09
CA GLU A 180 8.09 22.22 33.77
C GLU A 180 6.98 21.88 32.78
N VAL A 181 5.96 21.18 33.26
CA VAL A 181 4.74 20.86 32.48
C VAL A 181 4.09 22.13 31.92
N ASP A 182 4.21 23.24 32.63
CA ASP A 182 3.58 24.51 32.29
C ASP A 182 4.22 25.17 31.07
N ASP A 183 5.54 25.05 30.93
CA ASP A 183 6.27 25.52 29.75
C ASP A 183 5.81 24.78 28.49
N LEU A 184 5.61 23.47 28.63
CA LEU A 184 5.15 22.62 27.52
C LEU A 184 3.69 22.92 27.15
N VAL A 185 2.82 23.12 28.13
CA VAL A 185 1.42 23.52 27.90
C VAL A 185 1.35 24.88 27.21
N ALA A 186 2.19 25.83 27.62
CA ALA A 186 2.27 27.13 26.98
C ALA A 186 2.72 27.03 25.52
N ALA A 187 3.73 26.21 25.22
CA ALA A 187 4.19 25.97 23.86
C ALA A 187 3.09 25.34 22.99
N ILE A 188 2.44 24.27 23.45
CA ILE A 188 1.39 23.57 22.68
C ILE A 188 0.18 24.48 22.41
N ASN A 189 -0.22 25.31 23.37
CA ASN A 189 -1.37 26.21 23.20
C ASN A 189 -1.17 27.30 22.13
N LEU A 190 0.05 27.50 21.64
CA LEU A 190 0.31 28.36 20.48
C LEU A 190 -0.27 27.77 19.18
N ASP A 191 -0.52 26.46 19.15
CA ASP A 191 -1.12 25.75 18.02
C ASP A 191 -2.41 25.03 18.45
N ALA A 192 -3.55 25.63 18.10
CA ALA A 192 -4.87 25.10 18.43
C ALA A 192 -5.16 23.73 17.77
N ALA A 193 -4.61 23.46 16.58
CA ALA A 193 -4.81 22.20 15.88
C ALA A 193 -4.02 21.08 16.55
N LEU A 194 -2.76 21.34 16.92
CA LEU A 194 -1.93 20.43 17.69
C LEU A 194 -2.55 20.14 19.07
N ALA A 195 -2.99 21.19 19.78
CA ALA A 195 -3.67 21.06 21.07
C ALA A 195 -4.91 20.14 20.99
N LEU A 196 -5.73 20.30 19.95
CA LEU A 196 -6.91 19.46 19.73
C LEU A 196 -6.53 18.01 19.43
N ARG A 197 -5.51 17.75 18.59
CA ARG A 197 -5.05 16.39 18.27
C ARG A 197 -4.47 15.68 19.49
N LEU A 198 -3.70 16.39 20.32
CA LEU A 198 -3.18 15.85 21.58
C LEU A 198 -4.30 15.56 22.60
N LEU A 199 -5.34 16.40 22.65
CA LEU A 199 -6.53 16.14 23.46
C LEU A 199 -7.30 14.91 23.00
N LYS A 200 -7.50 14.75 21.67
CA LYS A 200 -8.12 13.56 21.09
C LYS A 200 -7.30 12.32 21.45
N LEU A 201 -5.99 12.36 21.22
CA LEU A 201 -5.06 11.29 21.55
C LEU A 201 -5.07 10.89 23.03
N ALA A 202 -5.01 11.85 23.95
CA ALA A 202 -5.05 11.56 25.39
C ALA A 202 -6.37 10.94 25.87
N ASN A 203 -7.40 10.97 25.02
CA ASN A 203 -8.70 10.35 25.22
C ASN A 203 -8.88 9.02 24.45
N SER A 204 -7.84 8.56 23.74
CA SER A 204 -7.84 7.30 23.01
C SER A 204 -7.96 6.09 23.92
N VAL A 205 -8.41 4.96 23.38
CA VAL A 205 -8.47 3.66 24.07
C VAL A 205 -7.11 3.31 24.68
N THR A 206 -6.01 3.68 24.01
CA THR A 206 -4.63 3.47 24.48
C THR A 206 -4.35 4.18 25.80
N TYR A 207 -4.78 5.45 25.92
CA TYR A 207 -4.37 6.32 27.03
C TYR A 207 -5.50 6.57 28.05
N ARG A 208 -6.75 6.22 27.73
CA ARG A 208 -7.91 6.42 28.59
C ARG A 208 -7.91 5.41 29.74
N ARG A 209 -7.46 5.86 30.91
CA ARG A 209 -7.54 5.10 32.16
C ARG A 209 -8.81 5.39 32.98
N HIS A 210 -9.36 6.61 32.90
CA HIS A 210 -10.50 7.12 33.71
C HIS A 210 -11.36 8.12 32.88
N GLU A 211 -11.84 9.21 33.50
CA GLU A 211 -12.59 10.28 32.83
C GLU A 211 -11.82 10.92 31.66
N PRO A 212 -12.51 11.41 30.62
CA PRO A 212 -11.87 12.12 29.51
C PRO A 212 -11.12 13.37 29.99
N VAL A 213 -9.92 13.60 29.46
CA VAL A 213 -9.24 14.89 29.62
C VAL A 213 -9.94 15.97 28.80
N GLN A 214 -10.02 17.17 29.37
CA GLN A 214 -10.66 18.33 28.76
C GLN A 214 -9.68 19.48 28.50
N THR A 215 -8.43 19.36 28.98
CA THR A 215 -7.42 20.42 28.86
C THR A 215 -6.07 19.86 28.40
N VAL A 216 -5.29 20.68 27.68
CA VAL A 216 -3.95 20.31 27.21
C VAL A 216 -3.04 19.92 28.38
N ARG A 217 -3.16 20.62 29.51
CA ARG A 217 -2.45 20.25 30.74
C ARG A 217 -2.74 18.83 31.20
N GLN A 218 -4.02 18.44 31.26
CA GLN A 218 -4.40 17.07 31.62
C GLN A 218 -3.88 16.06 30.59
N ALA A 219 -3.86 16.41 29.30
CA ALA A 219 -3.29 15.58 28.25
C ALA A 219 -1.78 15.38 28.43
N VAL A 220 -1.01 16.46 28.67
CA VAL A 220 0.44 16.40 28.91
C VAL A 220 0.77 15.55 30.14
N ILE A 221 0.03 15.71 31.24
CA ILE A 221 0.23 14.90 32.45
C ILE A 221 -0.08 13.42 32.19
N ARG A 222 -1.11 13.12 31.40
CA ARG A 222 -1.53 11.75 31.08
C ARG A 222 -0.57 11.05 30.13
N LEU A 223 -0.15 11.75 29.08
CA LEU A 223 0.72 11.21 28.03
C LEU A 223 2.19 11.18 28.47
N GLY A 224 2.61 12.14 29.29
CA GLY A 224 4.00 12.31 29.69
C GLY A 224 4.85 13.05 28.65
N MET A 225 6.01 13.55 29.07
CA MET A 225 6.90 14.37 28.23
C MET A 225 7.43 13.61 27.01
N GLY A 226 7.78 12.32 27.18
CA GLY A 226 8.30 11.44 26.12
C GLY A 226 7.31 11.27 24.98
N THR A 227 6.10 10.82 25.30
CA THR A 227 4.99 10.68 24.35
C THR A 227 4.63 12.01 23.67
N ILE A 228 4.53 13.12 24.41
CA ILE A 228 4.20 14.42 23.80
C ILE A 228 5.25 14.82 22.76
N ARG A 229 6.54 14.70 23.10
CA ARG A 229 7.64 15.01 22.17
C ARG A 229 7.49 14.24 20.85
N GLN A 230 7.23 12.94 20.95
CA GLN A 230 7.11 12.05 19.80
C GLN A 230 5.88 12.36 18.96
N MET A 231 4.75 12.62 19.61
CA MET A 231 3.47 12.90 18.95
C MET A 231 3.46 14.26 18.26
N VAL A 232 4.06 15.29 18.87
CA VAL A 232 4.16 16.61 18.26
C VAL A 232 5.04 16.55 17.00
N LEU A 233 6.21 15.93 17.09
CA LEU A 233 7.08 15.71 15.93
C LEU A 233 6.36 14.96 14.81
N THR A 234 5.70 13.87 15.18
CA THR A 234 4.90 13.05 14.26
C THR A 234 3.85 13.92 13.57
N ILE A 235 2.95 14.54 14.33
CA ILE A 235 1.83 15.32 13.82
C ILE A 235 2.33 16.42 12.87
N ASP A 236 3.43 17.09 13.20
CA ASP A 236 4.01 18.17 12.41
C ASP A 236 4.53 17.68 11.04
N VAL A 237 5.42 16.67 11.05
CA VAL A 237 5.98 16.04 9.85
C VAL A 237 4.85 15.64 8.89
N PHE A 238 3.84 15.01 9.45
CA PHE A 238 2.72 14.47 8.73
C PHE A 238 1.76 15.57 8.24
N THR A 239 1.57 16.66 8.96
CA THR A 239 0.74 17.79 8.49
C THR A 239 1.40 18.55 7.34
N HIS A 240 2.73 18.63 7.35
CA HIS A 240 3.48 19.45 6.40
C HIS A 240 3.96 18.69 5.16
N LEU A 241 3.96 17.36 5.17
CA LEU A 241 4.32 16.54 4.01
C LEU A 241 3.07 15.91 3.36
N SER A 242 3.03 15.88 2.03
CA SER A 242 1.90 15.32 1.29
C SER A 242 2.38 14.48 0.10
N VAL A 243 1.57 13.50 -0.27
CA VAL A 243 1.78 12.64 -1.45
C VAL A 243 0.73 12.89 -2.54
N ASN A 244 0.02 14.02 -2.50
CA ASN A 244 -1.10 14.31 -3.39
C ASN A 244 -0.76 14.18 -4.89
N ALA A 245 0.47 14.51 -5.28
CA ALA A 245 0.94 14.35 -6.68
C ALA A 245 1.07 12.88 -7.12
N LEU A 246 1.13 11.95 -6.17
CA LEU A 246 1.36 10.51 -6.35
C LEU A 246 0.22 9.64 -5.84
N SER A 247 -0.96 10.20 -5.58
CA SER A 247 -2.13 9.49 -5.02
C SER A 247 -2.52 8.21 -5.77
N ARG A 248 -2.13 8.08 -7.06
CA ARG A 248 -2.29 6.85 -7.85
C ARG A 248 -1.43 5.68 -7.33
N TRP A 249 -0.22 5.95 -6.86
CA TRP A 249 0.75 4.93 -6.43
C TRP A 249 0.91 4.88 -4.91
N LEU A 250 0.78 6.03 -4.24
CA LEU A 250 0.98 6.19 -2.81
C LEU A 250 -0.19 6.98 -2.24
N ASP A 251 -1.13 6.26 -1.63
CA ASP A 251 -2.25 6.88 -0.92
C ASP A 251 -1.77 7.38 0.44
N GLN A 252 -2.00 8.67 0.71
CA GLN A 252 -1.56 9.29 1.97
C GLN A 252 -2.17 8.59 3.17
N HIS A 253 -3.46 8.28 3.14
CA HIS A 253 -4.14 7.65 4.27
C HIS A 253 -3.58 6.26 4.56
N LEU A 254 -3.36 5.46 3.52
CA LEU A 254 -2.82 4.11 3.66
C LEU A 254 -1.37 4.12 4.15
N LEU A 255 -0.55 5.06 3.69
CA LEU A 255 0.84 5.20 4.17
C LEU A 255 0.89 5.53 5.66
N TRP A 256 -0.07 6.31 6.14
CA TRP A 256 -0.11 6.71 7.54
C TRP A 256 -0.66 5.61 8.42
N GLU A 257 -1.67 4.88 7.95
CA GLU A 257 -2.15 3.68 8.60
C GLU A 257 -1.04 2.63 8.72
N HIS A 258 -0.22 2.46 7.69
CA HIS A 258 0.99 1.61 7.72
C HIS A 258 2.00 2.09 8.77
N SER A 259 2.35 3.38 8.74
CA SER A 259 3.31 3.97 9.68
C SER A 259 2.85 3.85 11.13
N LEU A 260 1.56 4.09 11.39
CA LEU A 260 0.94 3.92 12.71
C LEU A 260 0.97 2.46 13.17
N ALA A 261 0.64 1.52 12.27
CA ALA A 261 0.71 0.10 12.56
C ALA A 261 2.14 -0.33 12.88
N ALA A 262 3.13 0.04 12.07
CA ALA A 262 4.54 -0.24 12.32
C ALA A 262 5.00 0.33 13.67
N GLY A 263 4.61 1.56 14.02
CA GLY A 263 4.90 2.13 15.34
C GLY A 263 4.30 1.30 16.49
N LEU A 264 3.00 1.00 16.45
CA LEU A 264 2.34 0.22 17.51
C LEU A 264 2.89 -1.20 17.62
N ILE A 265 3.21 -1.84 16.49
CA ILE A 265 3.81 -3.17 16.48
C ILE A 265 5.22 -3.12 17.09
N ALA A 266 6.02 -2.12 16.73
CA ALA A 266 7.37 -1.92 17.27
C ALA A 266 7.36 -1.72 18.80
N ASP A 267 6.42 -0.95 19.32
CA ASP A 267 6.18 -0.78 20.76
C ASP A 267 5.90 -2.13 21.45
N GLN A 268 4.94 -2.88 20.92
CA GLN A 268 4.54 -4.16 21.52
C GLN A 268 5.65 -5.22 21.43
N ILE A 269 6.42 -5.24 20.34
CA ILE A 269 7.62 -6.09 20.23
C ILE A 269 8.63 -5.71 21.32
N ALA A 270 8.94 -4.43 21.49
CA ALA A 270 9.91 -3.96 22.47
C ALA A 270 9.53 -4.37 23.90
N LEU A 271 8.24 -4.23 24.27
CA LEU A 271 7.74 -4.66 25.58
C LEU A 271 7.81 -6.18 25.75
N ARG A 272 7.49 -6.96 24.71
CA ARG A 272 7.51 -8.44 24.75
C ARG A 272 8.90 -9.01 24.96
N ILE A 273 9.93 -8.39 24.39
CA ILE A 273 11.32 -8.81 24.58
C ILE A 273 11.94 -8.24 25.88
N GLY A 274 11.14 -7.57 26.71
CA GLY A 274 11.54 -7.11 28.05
C GLY A 274 12.27 -5.76 28.08
N LEU A 275 12.13 -4.92 27.05
CA LEU A 275 12.67 -3.56 27.10
C LEU A 275 11.86 -2.66 28.03
N THR A 276 12.49 -1.58 28.50
CA THR A 276 11.82 -0.55 29.30
C THR A 276 10.79 0.20 28.46
N HIS A 277 9.80 0.80 29.12
CA HIS A 277 8.78 1.62 28.45
C HIS A 277 9.41 2.74 27.60
N ASP A 278 10.44 3.44 28.11
CA ASP A 278 11.15 4.48 27.33
C ASP A 278 11.76 3.95 26.01
N ARG A 279 12.24 2.71 26.01
CA ARG A 279 12.78 2.06 24.80
C ARG A 279 11.67 1.61 23.85
N ALA A 280 10.52 1.19 24.39
CA ALA A 280 9.34 0.86 23.59
C ALA A 280 8.76 2.11 22.92
N GLU A 281 8.65 3.23 23.64
CA GLU A 281 8.23 4.52 23.08
C GLU A 281 9.19 5.01 21.96
N LEU A 282 10.50 4.80 22.14
CA LEU A 282 11.45 5.09 21.08
C LEU A 282 11.22 4.21 19.85
N ALA A 283 10.97 2.90 20.06
CA ALA A 283 10.68 1.97 18.97
C ALA A 283 9.37 2.32 18.25
N PHE A 284 8.35 2.76 18.99
CA PHE A 284 7.11 3.31 18.45
C PHE A 284 7.39 4.47 17.49
N THR A 285 8.19 5.44 17.94
CA THR A 285 8.54 6.62 17.13
C THR A 285 9.34 6.24 15.90
N ALA A 286 10.28 5.31 16.04
CA ALA A 286 11.07 4.82 14.92
C ALA A 286 10.18 4.11 13.88
N GLY A 287 9.28 3.24 14.32
CA GLY A 287 8.29 2.60 13.44
C GLY A 287 7.31 3.58 12.80
N LEU A 288 7.01 4.70 13.46
CA LEU A 288 6.12 5.72 12.90
C LEU A 288 6.80 6.60 11.85
N LEU A 289 8.11 6.80 11.96
CA LEU A 289 8.89 7.65 11.06
C LEU A 289 9.69 6.86 10.01
N HIS A 290 9.66 5.53 10.03
CA HIS A 290 10.55 4.71 9.18
C HIS A 290 10.42 5.03 7.68
N ASP A 291 9.20 5.28 7.22
CA ASP A 291 8.87 5.60 5.83
C ASP A 291 8.79 7.11 5.53
N VAL A 292 9.20 7.98 6.45
CA VAL A 292 9.10 9.45 6.24
C VAL A 292 9.87 9.91 5.00
N GLY A 293 10.93 9.20 4.62
CA GLY A 293 11.70 9.49 3.40
C GLY A 293 10.85 9.38 2.14
N GLN A 294 9.85 8.50 2.10
CA GLN A 294 8.94 8.37 0.95
C GLN A 294 8.11 9.64 0.74
N LEU A 295 7.66 10.26 1.85
CA LEU A 295 6.94 11.54 1.80
C LEU A 295 7.83 12.65 1.22
N MET A 296 9.10 12.66 1.59
CA MET A 296 10.06 13.65 1.08
C MET A 296 10.36 13.44 -0.40
N LEU A 297 10.55 12.18 -0.83
CA LEU A 297 10.74 11.83 -2.24
C LEU A 297 9.51 12.20 -3.08
N ALA A 298 8.31 11.88 -2.58
CA ALA A 298 7.05 12.22 -3.23
C ALA A 298 6.85 13.72 -3.43
N GLU A 299 7.20 14.53 -2.43
CA GLU A 299 7.07 15.98 -2.50
C GLU A 299 8.15 16.61 -3.41
N ARG A 300 9.40 16.13 -3.34
CA ARG A 300 10.54 16.78 -4.01
C ARG A 300 10.75 16.38 -5.44
N ILE A 301 10.58 15.10 -5.72
CA ILE A 301 10.85 14.54 -7.04
C ILE A 301 9.67 13.71 -7.54
N PRO A 302 8.41 14.22 -7.48
CA PRO A 302 7.20 13.42 -7.73
C PRO A 302 7.27 12.67 -9.06
N LYS A 303 7.71 13.32 -10.14
CA LYS A 303 7.80 12.67 -11.46
C LYS A 303 8.77 11.49 -11.47
N ALA A 304 9.98 11.67 -10.92
CA ALA A 304 10.98 10.61 -10.87
C ALA A 304 10.58 9.49 -9.90
N TYR A 305 9.96 9.85 -8.77
CA TYR A 305 9.52 8.88 -7.77
C TYR A 305 8.31 8.06 -8.24
N ALA A 306 7.40 8.65 -9.03
CA ALA A 306 6.34 7.92 -9.72
C ALA A 306 6.89 6.79 -10.61
N GLU A 307 7.95 7.06 -11.38
CA GLU A 307 8.59 6.03 -12.22
C GLU A 307 9.23 4.91 -11.38
N VAL A 308 9.79 5.25 -10.22
CA VAL A 308 10.36 4.27 -9.28
C VAL A 308 9.26 3.37 -8.70
N LEU A 309 8.17 3.96 -8.22
CA LEU A 309 7.02 3.23 -7.68
C LEU A 309 6.37 2.33 -8.75
N GLU A 310 6.16 2.86 -9.96
CA GLU A 310 5.62 2.10 -11.09
C GLU A 310 6.54 0.94 -11.48
N GLN A 311 7.85 1.15 -11.52
CA GLN A 311 8.82 0.10 -11.82
C GLN A 311 8.88 -0.99 -10.74
N SER A 312 8.88 -0.63 -9.45
CA SER A 312 8.82 -1.61 -8.35
C SER A 312 7.56 -2.47 -8.46
N GLN A 313 6.40 -1.85 -8.68
CA GLN A 313 5.13 -2.56 -8.84
C GLN A 313 5.09 -3.45 -10.09
N THR A 314 5.65 -2.98 -11.21
CA THR A 314 5.65 -3.71 -12.50
C THR A 314 6.57 -4.92 -12.46
N LEU A 315 7.76 -4.75 -11.88
CA LEU A 315 8.75 -5.83 -11.80
C LEU A 315 8.53 -6.75 -10.59
N GLY A 316 7.69 -6.35 -9.62
CA GLY A 316 7.50 -7.09 -8.37
C GLY A 316 8.76 -7.13 -7.51
N LEU A 317 9.52 -6.02 -7.49
CA LEU A 317 10.78 -5.90 -6.75
C LEU A 317 10.60 -5.03 -5.49
N PRO A 318 11.39 -5.27 -4.42
CA PRO A 318 11.41 -4.39 -3.24
C PRO A 318 11.70 -2.94 -3.62
N LEU A 319 10.90 -2.02 -3.05
CA LEU A 319 10.94 -0.60 -3.39
C LEU A 319 12.32 0.02 -3.11
N ASP A 320 12.92 -0.32 -1.97
CA ASP A 320 14.25 0.10 -1.53
C ASP A 320 15.35 -0.23 -2.56
N GLN A 321 15.24 -1.39 -3.22
CA GLN A 321 16.19 -1.81 -4.25
C GLN A 321 16.04 -1.00 -5.52
N VAL A 322 14.79 -0.72 -5.93
CA VAL A 322 14.51 0.10 -7.12
C VAL A 322 14.94 1.53 -6.89
N GLU A 323 14.66 2.11 -5.71
CA GLU A 323 15.13 3.44 -5.32
C GLU A 323 16.65 3.51 -5.30
N THR A 324 17.33 2.58 -4.64
CA THR A 324 18.80 2.54 -4.58
C THR A 324 19.40 2.50 -5.98
N HIS A 325 18.82 1.70 -6.89
CA HIS A 325 19.31 1.60 -8.27
C HIS A 325 19.02 2.87 -9.09
N ARG A 326 17.83 3.45 -8.96
CA ARG A 326 17.36 4.57 -9.80
C ARG A 326 17.76 5.95 -9.27
N LEU A 327 17.93 6.10 -7.97
CA LEU A 327 18.19 7.35 -7.26
C LEU A 327 19.54 7.36 -6.52
N GLY A 328 20.15 6.19 -6.34
CA GLY A 328 21.43 6.03 -5.63
C GLY A 328 21.32 5.99 -4.10
N ILE A 329 20.11 6.09 -3.57
CA ILE A 329 19.77 5.97 -2.14
C ILE A 329 18.28 5.60 -2.05
N ASP A 330 17.92 4.82 -1.05
CA ASP A 330 16.53 4.48 -0.74
C ASP A 330 15.87 5.54 0.16
N HIS A 331 14.57 5.39 0.40
CA HIS A 331 13.82 6.27 1.28
C HIS A 331 14.34 6.22 2.74
N ALA A 332 14.85 5.08 3.21
CA ALA A 332 15.44 4.95 4.54
C ALA A 332 16.69 5.86 4.69
N GLY A 333 17.56 5.90 3.69
CA GLY A 333 18.71 6.80 3.64
C GLY A 333 18.33 8.27 3.45
N VAL A 334 17.23 8.56 2.75
CA VAL A 334 16.68 9.93 2.68
C VAL A 334 16.19 10.39 4.06
N ALA A 335 15.48 9.51 4.79
CA ALA A 335 15.05 9.78 6.15
C ALA A 335 16.26 10.00 7.06
N GLU A 336 17.30 9.17 6.99
CA GLU A 336 18.53 9.35 7.75
C GLU A 336 19.12 10.75 7.57
N ALA A 337 19.27 11.20 6.31
CA ALA A 337 19.83 12.50 6.00
C ALA A 337 19.01 13.64 6.61
N ALA A 338 17.69 13.59 6.47
CA ALA A 338 16.80 14.64 6.97
C ALA A 338 16.70 14.66 8.50
N LEU A 339 16.52 13.50 9.13
CA LEU A 339 16.37 13.38 10.59
C LEU A 339 17.67 13.75 11.32
N THR A 340 18.83 13.43 10.73
CA THR A 340 20.14 13.86 11.24
C THR A 340 20.28 15.38 11.17
N GLN A 341 19.80 16.01 10.09
CA GLN A 341 19.82 17.46 9.93
C GLN A 341 18.89 18.16 10.93
N TRP A 342 17.76 17.55 11.27
CA TRP A 342 16.89 17.95 12.39
C TRP A 342 17.49 17.65 13.78
N ARG A 343 18.73 17.15 13.85
CA ARG A 343 19.47 16.85 15.09
C ARG A 343 18.77 15.83 15.99
N LEU A 344 18.03 14.90 15.39
CA LEU A 344 17.44 13.80 16.14
C LEU A 344 18.53 12.81 16.61
N PRO A 345 18.35 12.17 17.78
CA PRO A 345 19.37 11.29 18.34
C PRO A 345 19.58 10.04 17.50
N SER A 346 20.83 9.56 17.42
CA SER A 346 21.19 8.36 16.66
C SER A 346 20.41 7.12 17.08
N SER A 347 20.00 7.05 18.35
CA SER A 347 19.16 5.98 18.88
C SER A 347 17.82 5.86 18.15
N LEU A 348 17.28 6.97 17.61
CA LEU A 348 16.06 7.03 16.79
C LEU A 348 16.38 6.91 15.29
N VAL A 349 17.44 7.56 14.82
CA VAL A 349 17.79 7.61 13.40
C VAL A 349 18.30 6.27 12.87
N GLN A 350 19.15 5.56 13.63
CA GLN A 350 19.79 4.32 13.17
C GLN A 350 18.79 3.18 12.87
N PRO A 351 17.76 2.93 13.70
CA PRO A 351 16.70 1.97 13.36
C PRO A 351 15.96 2.32 12.07
N ILE A 352 15.74 3.61 11.81
CA ILE A 352 15.09 4.10 10.59
C ILE A 352 16.01 3.92 9.38
N ALA A 353 17.29 4.22 9.51
CA ALA A 353 18.24 4.14 8.39
C ALA A 353 18.47 2.70 7.90
N HIS A 354 18.36 1.70 8.79
CA HIS A 354 18.83 0.33 8.55
C HIS A 354 17.72 -0.73 8.55
N HIS A 355 16.43 -0.36 8.57
CA HIS A 355 15.34 -1.34 8.71
C HIS A 355 15.15 -2.24 7.47
N HIS A 356 15.59 -1.81 6.28
CA HIS A 356 15.58 -2.62 5.06
C HIS A 356 16.86 -3.45 4.86
N ASP A 357 17.88 -3.22 5.68
CA ASP A 357 19.15 -3.93 5.52
C ASP A 357 19.00 -5.44 5.69
N HIS A 358 19.89 -6.17 5.02
CA HIS A 358 20.02 -7.60 5.23
C HIS A 358 20.39 -7.92 6.69
N LEU A 359 19.90 -9.05 7.19
CA LEU A 359 20.11 -9.49 8.57
C LEU A 359 21.61 -9.50 8.96
N ASP A 360 22.49 -9.93 8.05
CA ASP A 360 23.95 -9.95 8.29
C ASP A 360 24.53 -8.56 8.54
N HIS A 361 23.95 -7.51 7.97
CA HIS A 361 24.34 -6.14 8.27
C HIS A 361 23.79 -5.72 9.64
N ILE A 362 22.49 -5.95 9.89
CA ILE A 362 21.84 -5.61 11.17
C ILE A 362 22.56 -6.25 12.35
N LEU A 363 22.94 -7.53 12.25
CA LEU A 363 23.63 -8.27 13.32
C LEU A 363 25.01 -7.71 13.68
N ARG A 364 25.64 -6.94 12.77
CA ARG A 364 26.95 -6.28 12.97
C ARG A 364 26.84 -4.91 13.62
N LEU A 365 25.64 -4.35 13.76
CA LEU A 365 25.43 -3.10 14.48
C LEU A 365 25.70 -3.29 15.99
N ASP A 366 26.14 -2.23 16.66
CA ASP A 366 26.31 -2.20 18.12
C ASP A 366 24.97 -2.10 18.84
N GLU A 367 24.90 -2.52 20.11
CA GLU A 367 23.75 -2.25 20.96
C GLU A 367 23.72 -0.77 21.40
N PRO A 368 22.54 -0.14 21.51
CA PRO A 368 21.19 -0.69 21.32
C PRO A 368 20.69 -0.66 19.87
N HIS A 369 21.48 -0.15 18.90
CA HIS A 369 21.04 0.06 17.52
C HIS A 369 20.61 -1.26 16.87
N ARG A 370 21.39 -2.34 17.01
CA ARG A 370 21.03 -3.66 16.48
C ARG A 370 19.63 -4.10 16.90
N THR A 371 19.35 -4.12 18.20
CA THR A 371 18.03 -4.54 18.71
C THR A 371 16.92 -3.63 18.18
N ASN A 372 17.11 -2.32 18.24
CA ASN A 372 16.09 -1.37 17.80
C ASN A 372 15.82 -1.47 16.28
N THR A 373 16.86 -1.67 15.45
CA THR A 373 16.70 -1.90 14.00
C THR A 373 15.93 -3.18 13.71
N MET A 374 16.21 -4.29 14.42
CA MET A 374 15.44 -5.53 14.25
C MET A 374 13.96 -5.36 14.61
N ILE A 375 13.66 -4.56 15.64
CA ILE A 375 12.28 -4.27 16.05
C ILE A 375 11.53 -3.51 14.94
N VAL A 376 12.11 -2.43 14.41
CA VAL A 376 11.48 -1.63 13.34
C VAL A 376 11.31 -2.45 12.07
N ALA A 377 12.36 -3.18 11.67
CA ALA A 377 12.31 -4.06 10.49
C ALA A 377 11.25 -5.17 10.64
N LEU A 378 11.09 -5.74 11.84
CA LEU A 378 10.06 -6.76 12.07
C LEU A 378 8.66 -6.15 12.06
N ALA A 379 8.50 -4.97 12.66
CA ALA A 379 7.24 -4.27 12.72
C ALA A 379 6.71 -3.88 11.32
N ASP A 380 7.57 -3.35 10.46
CA ASP A 380 7.27 -3.07 9.05
C ASP A 380 6.78 -4.33 8.31
N ARG A 381 7.55 -5.43 8.39
CA ARG A 381 7.17 -6.71 7.76
C ARG A 381 5.84 -7.27 8.28
N MET A 382 5.56 -7.11 9.57
CA MET A 382 4.30 -7.53 10.16
C MET A 382 3.13 -6.66 9.70
N ALA A 383 3.32 -5.34 9.56
CA ALA A 383 2.32 -4.44 9.01
C ALA A 383 1.94 -4.81 7.56
N HIS A 384 2.94 -5.09 6.70
CA HIS A 384 2.69 -5.60 5.35
C HIS A 384 2.00 -6.96 5.35
N ALA A 385 2.44 -7.89 6.20
CA ALA A 385 1.83 -9.23 6.30
C ALA A 385 0.35 -9.16 6.75
N TRP A 386 -0.02 -8.19 7.57
CA TRP A 386 -1.41 -7.96 8.00
C TRP A 386 -2.19 -7.01 7.08
N LEU A 387 -1.59 -6.54 5.98
CA LEU A 387 -2.20 -5.62 5.02
C LEU A 387 -2.77 -4.36 5.70
N ILE A 388 -2.09 -3.85 6.72
CA ILE A 388 -2.53 -2.66 7.46
C ILE A 388 -1.89 -1.44 6.80
N GLY A 389 -2.70 -0.70 6.05
CA GLY A 389 -2.20 0.42 5.24
C GLY A 389 -1.38 -0.06 4.04
N ALA A 390 -0.62 0.85 3.42
CA ALA A 390 0.25 0.57 2.28
C ALA A 390 1.36 1.63 2.18
N SER A 391 2.61 1.20 2.04
CA SER A 391 3.77 2.09 1.91
C SER A 391 4.41 2.10 0.52
N GLY A 392 3.63 1.82 -0.53
CA GLY A 392 4.16 1.66 -1.90
C GLY A 392 5.01 0.39 -2.10
N ASN A 393 5.52 -0.21 -1.02
CA ASN A 393 6.20 -1.49 -1.01
C ASN A 393 5.18 -2.63 -0.84
N GLY A 394 4.92 -3.37 -1.92
CA GLY A 394 3.99 -4.51 -1.90
C GLY A 394 4.63 -5.84 -1.50
N MET A 395 5.84 -5.84 -0.94
CA MET A 395 6.60 -7.05 -0.67
C MET A 395 6.25 -7.69 0.67
N ILE A 396 6.01 -9.00 0.64
CA ILE A 396 5.79 -9.83 1.82
C ILE A 396 7.08 -10.59 2.10
N MET A 397 7.72 -10.22 3.21
CA MET A 397 9.03 -10.72 3.62
C MET A 397 8.89 -11.74 4.74
N PRO A 398 9.74 -12.78 4.79
CA PRO A 398 9.76 -13.72 5.92
C PRO A 398 10.03 -13.02 7.27
N LEU A 399 9.33 -13.43 8.33
CA LEU A 399 9.48 -12.87 9.68
C LEU A 399 10.57 -13.60 10.48
N GLN A 400 10.75 -14.90 10.25
CA GLN A 400 11.65 -15.79 10.99
C GLN A 400 13.09 -15.26 11.14
N PRO A 401 13.70 -14.63 10.11
CA PRO A 401 15.03 -14.05 10.24
C PRO A 401 15.14 -13.00 11.35
N LEU A 402 14.04 -12.34 11.74
CA LEU A 402 14.00 -11.33 12.79
C LEU A 402 13.33 -11.83 14.08
N THR A 403 12.29 -12.67 14.00
CA THR A 403 11.65 -13.22 15.21
C THR A 403 12.57 -14.15 15.98
N ASN A 404 13.44 -14.92 15.28
CA ASN A 404 14.32 -15.89 15.94
C ASN A 404 15.40 -15.20 16.80
N PRO A 405 16.19 -14.21 16.29
CA PRO A 405 17.14 -13.48 17.12
C PRO A 405 16.49 -12.68 18.26
N LEU A 406 15.26 -12.20 18.07
CA LEU A 406 14.49 -11.48 19.09
C LEU A 406 13.83 -12.42 20.13
N GLY A 407 13.87 -13.74 19.93
CA GLY A 407 13.27 -14.71 20.84
C GLY A 407 11.73 -14.71 20.87
N LEU A 408 11.08 -14.21 19.82
CA LEU A 408 9.62 -14.12 19.74
C LEU A 408 9.00 -15.41 19.25
N THR A 409 7.95 -15.88 19.91
CA THR A 409 7.20 -17.09 19.53
C THR A 409 5.98 -16.76 18.65
N ALA A 410 5.42 -17.77 17.97
CA ALA A 410 4.13 -17.61 17.26
C ALA A 410 3.00 -17.10 18.18
N ALA A 411 3.03 -17.47 19.46
CA ALA A 411 2.05 -16.98 20.44
C ALA A 411 2.21 -15.48 20.72
N ASP A 412 3.44 -14.96 20.69
CA ASP A 412 3.69 -13.53 20.88
C ASP A 412 3.20 -12.73 19.67
N ILE A 413 3.43 -13.21 18.45
CA ILE A 413 2.91 -12.60 17.22
C ILE A 413 1.38 -12.51 17.24
N ARG A 414 0.68 -13.59 17.62
CA ARG A 414 -0.78 -13.58 17.79
C ARG A 414 -1.26 -12.54 18.81
N ARG A 415 -0.58 -12.43 19.96
CA ARG A 415 -0.94 -11.46 21.00
C ARG A 415 -0.76 -10.04 20.50
N ILE A 416 0.38 -9.74 19.86
CA ILE A 416 0.65 -8.42 19.26
C ILE A 416 -0.46 -8.06 18.27
N LYS A 417 -0.88 -8.98 17.40
CA LYS A 417 -2.00 -8.74 16.46
C LYS A 417 -3.27 -8.31 17.19
N HIS A 418 -3.63 -9.06 18.24
CA HIS A 418 -4.85 -8.81 19.01
C HIS A 418 -4.80 -7.49 19.78
N GLU A 419 -3.64 -7.12 20.31
CA GLU A 419 -3.43 -5.89 21.09
C GLU A 419 -3.37 -4.66 20.19
N VAL A 420 -2.73 -4.74 19.02
CA VAL A 420 -2.50 -3.60 18.12
C VAL A 420 -3.72 -3.23 17.28
N HIS A 421 -4.46 -4.21 16.75
CA HIS A 421 -5.59 -3.97 15.85
C HIS A 421 -6.66 -2.98 16.37
N PRO A 422 -7.18 -3.10 17.62
CA PRO A 422 -8.15 -2.13 18.13
C PRO A 422 -7.56 -0.73 18.30
N LEU A 423 -6.25 -0.63 18.61
CA LEU A 423 -5.56 0.63 18.81
C LEU A 423 -5.38 1.40 17.49
N ILE A 424 -5.05 0.70 16.40
CA ILE A 424 -4.95 1.33 15.07
C ILE A 424 -6.28 1.98 14.70
N SER A 425 -7.39 1.24 14.79
CA SER A 425 -8.71 1.75 14.42
C SER A 425 -9.10 3.00 15.22
N ASP A 426 -8.84 3.00 16.53
CA ASP A 426 -9.13 4.13 17.41
C ASP A 426 -8.24 5.34 17.11
N LEU A 427 -6.93 5.15 17.01
CA LEU A 427 -5.97 6.22 16.74
C LEU A 427 -6.14 6.81 15.34
N LYS A 428 -6.45 5.96 14.34
CA LYS A 428 -6.83 6.37 12.98
C LYS A 428 -7.97 7.38 13.03
N THR A 429 -9.03 7.07 13.77
CA THR A 429 -10.22 7.94 13.90
C THR A 429 -9.91 9.26 14.63
N GLN A 430 -8.98 9.24 15.59
CA GLN A 430 -8.77 10.37 16.50
C GLN A 430 -7.69 11.36 16.05
N LEU A 431 -6.57 10.87 15.54
CA LEU A 431 -5.43 11.72 15.17
C LEU A 431 -5.63 12.42 13.84
N PHE A 432 -6.41 11.81 12.97
CA PHE A 432 -6.56 12.22 11.60
C PHE A 432 -8.06 12.21 11.31
N GLU A 433 -8.64 13.38 11.04
CA GLU A 433 -10.04 13.53 10.65
C GLU A 433 -10.19 12.95 9.24
N PHE A 434 -10.19 11.62 9.14
CA PHE A 434 -10.29 10.90 7.89
C PHE A 434 -11.74 10.83 7.47
N ASP A 435 -12.11 11.59 6.44
CA ASP A 435 -13.39 11.40 5.75
C ASP A 435 -13.31 10.07 4.97
N SER A 436 -14.21 9.13 5.30
CA SER A 436 -14.28 7.82 4.64
C SER A 436 -14.65 7.89 3.15
N ALA A 437 -15.05 9.07 2.68
CA ALA A 437 -15.47 9.36 1.32
C ALA A 437 -14.33 9.84 0.40
N ASP A 438 -13.16 10.21 0.95
CA ASP A 438 -12.07 10.87 0.20
C ASP A 438 -10.89 9.93 -0.13
N HIS A 439 -11.04 8.63 0.13
CA HIS A 439 -10.02 7.65 -0.19
C HIS A 439 -9.88 7.52 -1.72
N GLY A 440 -8.63 7.64 -2.21
CA GLY A 440 -8.32 7.18 -3.54
C GLY A 440 -8.71 5.70 -3.69
N PRO A 441 -8.91 5.18 -4.91
CA PRO A 441 -9.23 3.78 -5.09
C PRO A 441 -8.14 2.92 -4.45
N ASN A 442 -8.45 2.24 -3.33
CA ASN A 442 -7.59 1.24 -2.74
C ASN A 442 -7.60 0.02 -3.68
N GLU A 443 -6.74 0.08 -4.69
CA GLU A 443 -6.66 -0.90 -5.77
C GLU A 443 -6.33 -2.30 -5.23
N LEU A 444 -5.65 -2.38 -4.08
CA LEU A 444 -5.44 -3.64 -3.38
C LEU A 444 -6.77 -4.14 -2.79
N ALA A 445 -7.48 -3.33 -1.99
CA ALA A 445 -8.78 -3.73 -1.43
C ALA A 445 -9.79 -4.15 -2.51
N ASN A 446 -9.88 -3.41 -3.62
CA ASN A 446 -10.73 -3.79 -4.76
C ASN A 446 -10.32 -5.14 -5.37
N ARG A 447 -9.02 -5.41 -5.50
CA ARG A 447 -8.50 -6.69 -6.00
C ARG A 447 -8.74 -7.84 -5.01
N LEU A 448 -8.67 -7.57 -3.72
CA LEU A 448 -9.01 -8.51 -2.66
C LEU A 448 -10.51 -8.82 -2.64
N ASP A 449 -11.35 -7.81 -2.83
CA ASP A 449 -12.80 -7.97 -2.97
C ASP A 449 -13.17 -8.89 -4.12
N GLN A 450 -12.46 -8.80 -5.26
CA GLN A 450 -12.63 -9.72 -6.38
C GLN A 450 -12.24 -11.18 -6.07
N LEU A 451 -11.49 -11.45 -4.99
CA LEU A 451 -11.17 -12.82 -4.56
C LEU A 451 -12.26 -13.42 -3.66
N LYS A 452 -13.12 -12.58 -3.07
CA LYS A 452 -14.16 -12.99 -2.13
C LYS A 452 -15.06 -14.05 -2.75
N GLY A 453 -15.27 -15.16 -2.05
CA GLY A 453 -16.14 -16.26 -2.47
C GLY A 453 -15.62 -17.13 -3.62
N HIS A 454 -14.41 -16.86 -4.14
CA HIS A 454 -13.82 -17.61 -5.25
C HIS A 454 -12.58 -18.41 -4.83
N ILE A 455 -11.84 -17.95 -3.81
CA ILE A 455 -10.62 -18.61 -3.34
C ILE A 455 -10.74 -18.95 -1.85
N HIS A 456 -10.54 -20.24 -1.53
CA HIS A 456 -10.55 -20.80 -0.19
C HIS A 456 -9.22 -21.54 0.01
N PRO A 457 -8.17 -20.84 0.48
CA PRO A 457 -6.84 -21.41 0.58
C PRO A 457 -6.69 -22.35 1.78
N LEU A 458 -6.03 -23.49 1.56
CA LEU A 458 -5.46 -24.35 2.58
C LEU A 458 -3.97 -24.03 2.71
N LEU A 459 -3.58 -23.33 3.77
CA LEU A 459 -2.18 -23.01 4.03
C LEU A 459 -1.45 -24.18 4.68
N ILE A 460 -0.26 -24.49 4.17
CA ILE A 460 0.69 -25.43 4.76
C ILE A 460 2.02 -24.71 5.00
N SER A 461 2.45 -24.67 6.26
CA SER A 461 3.69 -24.04 6.70
C SER A 461 4.26 -24.74 7.92
N ASP A 462 5.59 -24.74 8.04
CA ASP A 462 6.31 -25.29 9.18
C ASP A 462 6.36 -24.33 10.38
N HIS A 463 5.92 -23.08 10.21
CA HIS A 463 6.14 -21.99 11.17
C HIS A 463 4.87 -21.42 11.80
N GLY A 464 3.67 -21.93 11.46
CA GLY A 464 2.40 -21.41 11.97
C GLY A 464 2.32 -19.89 11.88
N ASP A 465 1.97 -19.22 12.97
CA ASP A 465 1.77 -17.75 12.98
C ASP A 465 3.07 -16.92 13.02
N GLN A 466 4.24 -17.56 12.93
CA GLN A 466 5.49 -16.84 12.58
C GLN A 466 5.67 -16.72 11.07
N ASP A 467 4.81 -17.36 10.28
CA ASP A 467 4.86 -17.26 8.84
C ASP A 467 4.18 -15.99 8.33
N ALA A 468 4.95 -15.11 7.70
CA ALA A 468 4.42 -13.91 7.04
C ALA A 468 3.30 -14.25 6.06
N PHE A 469 3.44 -15.33 5.30
CA PHE A 469 2.43 -15.76 4.35
C PHE A 469 1.21 -16.32 5.06
N GLY A 470 1.37 -16.97 6.20
CA GLY A 470 0.24 -17.42 6.99
C GLY A 470 -0.57 -16.27 7.54
N LEU A 471 0.09 -15.28 8.12
CA LEU A 471 -0.56 -14.06 8.59
C LEU A 471 -1.29 -13.30 7.47
N LEU A 472 -0.70 -13.28 6.27
CA LEU A 472 -1.29 -12.70 5.07
C LEU A 472 -2.51 -13.50 4.62
N ILE A 473 -2.40 -14.81 4.46
CA ILE A 473 -3.50 -15.67 4.03
C ILE A 473 -4.65 -15.58 5.05
N ASP A 474 -4.39 -15.64 6.35
CA ASP A 474 -5.41 -15.48 7.39
C ASP A 474 -6.15 -14.14 7.24
N THR A 475 -5.40 -13.09 6.93
CA THR A 475 -5.98 -11.76 6.69
C THR A 475 -6.84 -11.77 5.42
N LEU A 476 -6.34 -12.34 4.32
CA LEU A 476 -7.09 -12.47 3.06
C LEU A 476 -8.38 -13.30 3.24
N VAL A 477 -8.31 -14.39 3.98
CA VAL A 477 -9.44 -15.27 4.28
C VAL A 477 -10.44 -14.58 5.20
N SER A 478 -9.99 -13.85 6.21
CA SER A 478 -10.88 -13.07 7.08
C SER A 478 -11.63 -11.96 6.33
N HIS A 479 -11.04 -11.46 5.24
CA HIS A 479 -11.71 -10.54 4.33
C HIS A 479 -12.66 -11.25 3.35
N CYS A 480 -12.55 -12.56 3.14
CA CYS A 480 -13.50 -13.35 2.34
C CYS A 480 -14.63 -13.86 3.25
N ASP A 481 -15.87 -13.97 2.75
CA ASP A 481 -17.08 -14.26 3.55
C ASP A 481 -16.88 -15.36 4.61
N ALA A 482 -16.62 -14.94 5.86
CA ALA A 482 -16.35 -15.84 6.98
C ALA A 482 -17.59 -16.65 7.41
N GLU A 483 -18.78 -16.25 6.96
CA GLU A 483 -20.05 -16.92 7.24
C GLU A 483 -20.31 -18.12 6.32
N ALA A 484 -19.63 -18.20 5.18
CA ALA A 484 -19.82 -19.29 4.24
C ALA A 484 -18.69 -20.32 4.37
N ASN A 485 -18.98 -21.43 5.04
CA ASN A 485 -18.05 -22.52 5.30
C ASN A 485 -17.76 -23.35 4.03
N PHE A 486 -17.12 -22.73 3.03
CA PHE A 486 -16.74 -23.39 1.79
C PHE A 486 -15.52 -24.29 2.00
N PRO A 487 -15.47 -25.47 1.35
CA PRO A 487 -14.28 -26.32 1.41
C PRO A 487 -13.09 -25.62 0.72
N PRO A 488 -11.85 -25.84 1.20
CA PRO A 488 -10.66 -25.35 0.52
C PRO A 488 -10.58 -25.81 -0.94
N ASN A 489 -10.18 -24.90 -1.83
CA ASN A 489 -10.07 -25.14 -3.27
C ASN A 489 -8.66 -24.88 -3.84
N LEU A 490 -7.74 -24.37 -3.03
CA LEU A 490 -6.35 -24.06 -3.40
C LEU A 490 -5.44 -24.41 -2.21
N ALA A 491 -4.35 -25.14 -2.43
CA ALA A 491 -3.30 -25.30 -1.42
C ALA A 491 -2.22 -24.22 -1.60
N ILE A 492 -1.80 -23.58 -0.51
CA ILE A 492 -0.66 -22.67 -0.49
C ILE A 492 0.39 -23.26 0.43
N VAL A 493 1.53 -23.67 -0.13
CA VAL A 493 2.63 -24.28 0.62
C VAL A 493 3.76 -23.28 0.70
N HIS A 494 4.13 -22.84 1.90
CA HIS A 494 5.33 -22.03 2.08
C HIS A 494 6.50 -22.91 2.56
N GLN A 495 7.54 -22.95 1.73
CA GLN A 495 8.77 -23.70 1.97
C GLN A 495 9.94 -22.75 2.26
N PRO A 496 10.30 -22.51 3.52
CA PRO A 496 11.49 -21.74 3.89
C PRO A 496 12.79 -22.48 3.53
N PHE A 497 13.92 -21.78 3.56
CA PHE A 497 15.25 -22.34 3.22
C PHE A 497 15.64 -23.60 4.01
N THR A 498 15.16 -23.70 5.25
CA THR A 498 15.49 -24.78 6.19
C THR A 498 14.40 -25.85 6.29
N ALA A 499 13.37 -25.79 5.42
CA ALA A 499 12.22 -26.68 5.50
C ALA A 499 12.58 -28.14 5.27
N ASP A 500 11.92 -29.04 6.00
CA ASP A 500 11.87 -30.46 5.65
C ASP A 500 10.77 -30.64 4.60
N ARG A 501 11.17 -30.73 3.33
CA ARG A 501 10.25 -30.90 2.19
C ARG A 501 9.32 -32.11 2.36
N ALA A 502 9.83 -33.20 2.93
CA ALA A 502 9.04 -34.39 3.14
C ALA A 502 8.04 -34.22 4.30
N ALA A 503 8.36 -33.42 5.31
CA ALA A 503 7.42 -33.05 6.37
C ALA A 503 6.28 -32.17 5.83
N LEU A 504 6.60 -31.13 5.06
CA LEU A 504 5.60 -30.29 4.39
C LEU A 504 4.65 -31.10 3.51
N ALA A 505 5.19 -32.04 2.73
CA ALA A 505 4.40 -32.95 1.89
C ALA A 505 3.44 -33.83 2.73
N ARG A 506 3.93 -34.42 3.82
CA ARG A 506 3.08 -35.19 4.75
C ARG A 506 2.01 -34.32 5.40
N HIS A 507 2.34 -33.08 5.76
CA HIS A 507 1.37 -32.13 6.33
C HIS A 507 0.26 -31.78 5.33
N LEU A 508 0.62 -31.48 4.07
CA LEU A 508 -0.34 -31.21 3.00
C LEU A 508 -1.29 -32.40 2.78
N LEU A 509 -0.74 -33.60 2.53
CA LEU A 509 -1.55 -34.80 2.29
C LEU A 509 -2.44 -35.14 3.50
N SER A 510 -1.94 -34.94 4.72
CA SER A 510 -2.73 -35.15 5.94
C SER A 510 -3.86 -34.13 6.08
N ALA A 511 -3.62 -32.86 5.73
CA ALA A 511 -4.62 -31.80 5.80
C ALA A 511 -5.75 -32.02 4.78
N GLU A 512 -5.40 -32.38 3.54
CA GLU A 512 -6.37 -32.73 2.49
C GLU A 512 -7.22 -33.94 2.90
N SER A 513 -6.58 -35.00 3.41
CA SER A 513 -7.29 -36.19 3.88
C SER A 513 -8.25 -35.88 5.04
N LYS A 514 -7.83 -35.06 6.02
CA LYS A 514 -8.70 -34.62 7.14
C LYS A 514 -9.90 -33.81 6.65
N ALA A 515 -9.71 -33.00 5.63
CA ALA A 515 -10.77 -32.22 5.00
C ALA A 515 -11.63 -33.04 4.01
N SER A 516 -11.33 -34.33 3.81
CA SER A 516 -11.97 -35.19 2.80
C SER A 516 -11.87 -34.62 1.37
N LEU A 517 -10.74 -33.99 1.05
CA LEU A 517 -10.45 -33.40 -0.25
C LEU A 517 -9.54 -34.30 -1.10
N GLY A 518 -9.65 -34.18 -2.41
CA GLY A 518 -8.64 -34.68 -3.35
C GLY A 518 -7.43 -33.74 -3.45
N PRO A 519 -6.43 -34.06 -4.30
CA PRO A 519 -5.27 -33.21 -4.52
C PRO A 519 -5.66 -31.81 -4.97
N LEU A 520 -5.41 -30.80 -4.14
CA LEU A 520 -5.72 -29.42 -4.49
C LEU A 520 -4.67 -28.86 -5.46
N PRO A 521 -5.07 -27.98 -6.41
CA PRO A 521 -4.09 -27.14 -7.10
C PRO A 521 -3.24 -26.41 -6.08
N THR A 522 -1.93 -26.36 -6.30
CA THR A 522 -0.98 -25.95 -5.27
C THR A 522 -0.13 -24.79 -5.76
N LEU A 523 -0.06 -23.73 -4.95
CA LEU A 523 0.90 -22.65 -5.09
C LEU A 523 2.04 -22.87 -4.08
N LEU A 524 3.25 -23.10 -4.57
CA LEU A 524 4.46 -23.25 -3.78
C LEU A 524 5.20 -21.91 -3.67
N ILE A 525 5.27 -21.36 -2.46
CA ILE A 525 6.09 -20.19 -2.15
C ILE A 525 7.43 -20.68 -1.62
N SER A 526 8.54 -20.37 -2.30
CA SER A 526 9.86 -20.90 -1.93
C SER A 526 10.99 -19.96 -2.34
N PRO A 527 12.15 -19.97 -1.68
CA PRO A 527 13.19 -18.99 -1.97
C PRO A 527 14.10 -19.35 -3.16
N ARG A 528 14.11 -20.60 -3.65
CA ARG A 528 15.00 -21.01 -4.75
C ARG A 528 14.21 -21.42 -5.99
N PRO A 529 14.62 -21.01 -7.21
CA PRO A 529 13.97 -21.44 -8.46
C PRO A 529 13.91 -22.95 -8.65
N ASP A 530 14.92 -23.68 -8.17
CA ASP A 530 14.98 -25.14 -8.29
C ASP A 530 14.23 -25.87 -7.16
N ASP A 531 13.60 -25.14 -6.23
CA ASP A 531 12.74 -25.75 -5.22
C ASP A 531 11.49 -26.32 -5.89
N SER A 532 11.14 -27.54 -5.51
CA SER A 532 9.91 -28.19 -5.94
C SER A 532 9.21 -28.82 -4.75
N LEU A 533 7.90 -29.00 -4.89
CA LEU A 533 7.15 -29.82 -3.95
C LEU A 533 7.69 -31.26 -4.03
N ASP A 534 7.66 -31.98 -2.91
CA ASP A 534 8.06 -33.39 -2.88
C ASP A 534 7.24 -34.22 -3.88
N ALA A 535 7.87 -35.19 -4.54
CA ALA A 535 7.25 -35.98 -5.58
C ALA A 535 5.96 -36.69 -5.12
N SER A 536 5.92 -37.13 -3.86
CA SER A 536 4.74 -37.78 -3.28
C SER A 536 3.52 -36.86 -3.16
N ALA A 537 3.76 -35.57 -2.96
CA ALA A 537 2.70 -34.56 -2.87
C ALA A 537 2.43 -33.88 -4.22
N ALA A 538 3.40 -33.83 -5.13
CA ALA A 538 3.24 -33.21 -6.45
C ALA A 538 2.37 -34.04 -7.43
N GLU A 539 2.17 -35.32 -7.16
CA GLU A 539 1.42 -36.22 -8.03
C GLU A 539 -0.06 -35.79 -8.15
N HIS A 540 -0.61 -35.90 -9.37
CA HIS A 540 -2.03 -35.65 -9.68
C HIS A 540 -2.55 -34.23 -9.36
N ARG A 541 -1.68 -33.22 -9.31
CA ARG A 541 -2.07 -31.82 -9.13
C ARG A 541 -1.26 -30.86 -9.99
N THR A 542 -1.79 -29.67 -10.22
CA THR A 542 -1.04 -28.55 -10.79
C THR A 542 -0.24 -27.89 -9.68
N VAL A 543 1.06 -27.66 -9.90
CA VAL A 543 1.93 -26.92 -8.98
C VAL A 543 2.49 -25.70 -9.70
N HIS A 544 2.16 -24.50 -9.22
CA HIS A 544 2.82 -23.26 -9.63
C HIS A 544 3.76 -22.82 -8.52
N GLN A 545 4.92 -22.30 -8.89
CA GLN A 545 5.90 -21.80 -7.94
C GLN A 545 5.95 -20.28 -7.99
N LEU A 546 6.12 -19.67 -6.82
CA LEU A 546 6.39 -18.25 -6.68
C LEU A 546 7.59 -18.07 -5.74
N LEU A 547 8.51 -17.17 -6.10
CA LEU A 547 9.74 -16.94 -5.35
C LEU A 547 9.48 -16.04 -4.14
N SER A 548 10.01 -16.42 -2.98
CA SER A 548 10.02 -15.59 -1.76
C SER A 548 11.28 -14.72 -1.71
N PRO A 549 11.20 -13.43 -1.36
CA PRO A 549 10.00 -12.70 -0.93
C PRO A 549 9.03 -12.40 -2.07
N VAL A 550 7.76 -12.20 -1.73
CA VAL A 550 6.65 -12.18 -2.71
C VAL A 550 6.02 -10.80 -2.80
N HIS A 551 5.84 -10.29 -4.02
CA HIS A 551 4.97 -9.13 -4.22
C HIS A 551 3.49 -9.54 -4.13
N ILE A 552 2.68 -8.81 -3.36
CA ILE A 552 1.25 -9.12 -3.12
C ILE A 552 0.44 -9.28 -4.41
N ASN A 553 0.67 -8.42 -5.41
CA ASN A 553 0.01 -8.53 -6.71
C ASN A 553 0.37 -9.83 -7.44
N ALA A 554 1.63 -10.28 -7.35
CA ALA A 554 2.07 -11.53 -7.96
C ALA A 554 1.42 -12.73 -7.26
N LEU A 555 1.27 -12.69 -5.93
CA LEU A 555 0.54 -13.69 -5.17
C LEU A 555 -0.92 -13.81 -5.63
N ILE A 556 -1.63 -12.68 -5.67
CA ILE A 556 -3.05 -12.64 -6.09
C ILE A 556 -3.22 -13.22 -7.50
N GLN A 557 -2.36 -12.82 -8.44
CA GLN A 557 -2.37 -13.33 -9.82
C GLN A 557 -2.06 -14.82 -9.88
N ALA A 558 -1.06 -15.28 -9.13
CA ALA A 558 -0.68 -16.69 -9.08
C ALA A 558 -1.79 -17.57 -8.50
N MET A 559 -2.48 -17.10 -7.45
CA MET A 559 -3.64 -17.80 -6.87
C MET A 559 -4.76 -17.97 -7.90
N ARG A 560 -5.13 -16.91 -8.64
CA ARG A 560 -6.14 -16.97 -9.72
C ARG A 560 -5.72 -17.90 -10.85
N HIS A 561 -4.47 -17.80 -11.30
CA HIS A 561 -3.95 -18.61 -12.40
C HIS A 561 -3.95 -20.10 -12.06
N THR A 562 -3.48 -20.44 -10.86
CA THR A 562 -3.38 -21.83 -10.37
C THR A 562 -4.75 -22.49 -10.28
N LEU A 563 -5.79 -21.75 -9.86
CA LEU A 563 -7.17 -22.23 -9.89
C LEU A 563 -7.71 -22.41 -11.31
N ALA A 564 -7.52 -21.42 -12.19
CA ALA A 564 -8.05 -21.45 -13.55
C ALA A 564 -7.44 -22.58 -14.42
N SER A 565 -6.16 -22.92 -14.20
CA SER A 565 -5.50 -24.02 -14.92
C SER A 565 -6.20 -25.37 -14.73
N CYS A 566 -6.82 -25.61 -13.57
CA CYS A 566 -7.53 -26.86 -13.28
C CYS A 566 -8.88 -26.99 -14.01
N SER A 567 -9.61 -25.88 -14.14
CA SER A 567 -10.92 -25.89 -14.85
C SER A 567 -10.76 -26.21 -16.35
N SER A 568 -9.60 -25.89 -16.92
CA SER A 568 -9.30 -26.13 -18.34
C SER A 568 -8.88 -27.59 -18.67
N SER A 569 -8.38 -28.34 -17.68
CA SER A 569 -8.03 -29.75 -17.85
C SER A 569 -9.23 -30.70 -17.81
N GLU A 570 -10.30 -30.34 -17.08
CA GLU A 570 -11.53 -31.15 -17.03
C GLU A 570 -12.36 -31.03 -18.32
N GLY A 571 -12.26 -29.91 -19.05
CA GLY A 571 -12.94 -29.69 -20.33
C GLY A 571 -12.39 -30.46 -21.54
N ARG A 572 -11.22 -31.12 -21.40
CA ARG A 572 -10.63 -31.96 -22.47
C ARG A 572 -10.86 -33.46 -22.27
N ALA A 573 -11.39 -33.88 -21.13
CA ALA A 573 -11.62 -35.29 -20.81
C ALA A 573 -13.05 -35.80 -21.14
N SER A 574 -13.93 -34.95 -21.67
CA SER A 574 -15.33 -35.31 -21.97
C SER A 574 -15.66 -35.46 -23.47
N THR A 575 -14.66 -35.50 -24.34
CA THR A 575 -14.81 -35.90 -25.75
C THR A 575 -13.82 -37.00 -26.09
N GLY A 576 -14.14 -38.23 -25.71
CA GLY A 576 -13.40 -39.44 -26.05
C GLY A 576 -14.35 -40.63 -26.10
#